data_AF-A0A536H9F2-F1
#
_entry.id   AF-A0A536H9F2-F1
#
_cell.length_a   1.000
_cell.length_b   1.000
_cell.length_c   1.000
_cell.angle_alpha   90.00
_cell.angle_beta   90.00
_cell.angle_gamma   90.00
#
_symmetry.space_group_name_H-M   'P 1'
#
loop_
_entity.id
_entity.type
_entity.pdbx_description
1 polymer ?
#
loop_
_entity_poly.entity_id
_entity_poly.type
_entity_poly.pdbx_seq_one_letter_code
_entity_poly.pdbx_strand_id
1 'polypeptide(L)'
;MVRQCRRGGLAGARGSPTGASDRGVLRGERDDGPGRPLPGHPAAAALRPRPRPARVRARGVGSECAAVPGERFSGSARLAGAPSSRRSRLKRLLILPGAALALWLAAVLLITDRSLPVRDPRRFKNVLAVFPHADDETVHCGGSLARFAETGASVTLLLLTGGERGNPAGVIDPALAAVRRRESERAAAILGVTRVIQEDFDDGQLRQHTDAVESVLSRRIAEVRPDLILTYDLAGFDGHQDHVACSQVLTKLCRAQFPAVPLWYVALPARMLRLLVLVGQVADDSRAAQRRVTPTHRLFVGSAIVPKIRALSAYRSQRGSIGKGLGRIIPAWLPVSMLQFEYFADAG
;
A
#
# COMPACT_ATOMS: atom_id res chain seq x y z
N MET A 1 -10.15 -7.72 -32.79
CA MET A 1 -11.19 -8.05 -33.78
C MET A 1 -12.46 -8.49 -33.05
N VAL A 2 -13.30 -7.53 -32.64
CA VAL A 2 -14.72 -7.69 -32.25
C VAL A 2 -15.39 -6.35 -32.59
N ARG A 3 -16.62 -6.43 -33.08
CA ARG A 3 -17.28 -5.55 -34.04
C ARG A 3 -17.74 -4.20 -33.48
N GLN A 4 -17.55 -3.16 -34.30
CA GLN A 4 -18.25 -1.89 -34.27
C GLN A 4 -19.76 -2.10 -34.53
N CYS A 5 -20.60 -1.41 -33.76
CA CYS A 5 -21.95 -1.03 -34.19
C CYS A 5 -22.00 0.50 -34.30
N ARG A 6 -22.09 0.99 -35.53
CA ARG A 6 -22.44 2.36 -35.90
C ARG A 6 -23.94 2.42 -36.25
N ARG A 7 -24.65 3.41 -35.72
CA ARG A 7 -25.85 4.13 -36.21
C ARG A 7 -26.17 5.17 -35.12
N GLY A 8 -26.51 6.43 -35.34
CA GLY A 8 -26.62 7.37 -36.46
C GLY A 8 -26.67 8.77 -35.80
N GLY A 9 -26.12 9.83 -36.40
CA GLY A 9 -26.89 10.73 -37.25
C GLY A 9 -27.44 11.94 -36.47
N LEU A 10 -26.67 13.05 -36.49
CA LEU A 10 -27.01 14.38 -35.99
C LEU A 10 -28.02 15.09 -36.90
N ALA A 11 -28.94 15.89 -36.33
CA ALA A 11 -29.24 17.28 -36.71
C ALA A 11 -30.51 17.80 -36.01
N GLY A 12 -30.50 19.06 -35.56
CA GLY A 12 -31.72 19.82 -35.26
C GLY A 12 -31.57 20.84 -34.13
N ALA A 13 -31.24 22.08 -34.49
CA ALA A 13 -31.06 23.20 -33.57
C ALA A 13 -32.32 24.08 -33.44
N ARG A 14 -32.32 24.89 -32.37
CA ARG A 14 -33.01 26.17 -32.11
C ARG A 14 -34.42 26.13 -31.50
N GLY A 15 -34.54 26.82 -30.36
CA GLY A 15 -35.82 27.25 -29.77
C GLY A 15 -35.71 27.70 -28.30
N SER A 16 -35.23 28.91 -28.06
CA SER A 16 -35.61 29.76 -26.91
C SER A 16 -36.50 30.89 -27.49
N PRO A 17 -37.34 31.65 -26.73
CA PRO A 17 -37.15 32.04 -25.31
C PRO A 17 -38.46 32.25 -24.48
N THR A 18 -38.27 32.84 -23.29
CA THR A 18 -39.24 33.47 -22.35
C THR A 18 -39.92 32.51 -21.37
N GLY A 19 -40.09 32.79 -20.07
CA GLY A 19 -39.86 33.96 -19.21
C GLY A 19 -40.46 33.66 -17.81
N ALA A 20 -40.28 34.58 -16.85
CA ALA A 20 -40.90 34.64 -15.50
C ALA A 20 -40.34 33.64 -14.46
N SER A 21 -39.46 34.07 -13.55
CA SER A 21 -39.76 34.73 -12.26
C SER A 21 -40.45 33.82 -11.25
N ASP A 22 -39.71 33.36 -10.24
CA ASP A 22 -40.20 33.57 -8.88
C ASP A 22 -39.06 33.62 -7.85
N ARG A 23 -39.20 34.57 -6.93
CA ARG A 23 -38.32 34.80 -5.79
C ARG A 23 -38.93 34.05 -4.61
N GLY A 24 -38.26 33.00 -4.13
CA GLY A 24 -38.63 32.31 -2.89
C GLY A 24 -37.53 32.42 -1.85
N VAL A 25 -37.52 33.53 -1.10
CA VAL A 25 -36.76 33.66 0.16
C VAL A 25 -37.56 32.95 1.24
N LEU A 26 -36.99 31.93 1.88
CA LEU A 26 -37.45 31.45 3.18
C LEU A 26 -36.27 31.33 4.15
N ARG A 27 -36.27 32.26 5.11
CA ARG A 27 -35.56 32.21 6.39
C ARG A 27 -36.40 31.41 7.40
N GLY A 28 -35.71 30.81 8.37
CA GLY A 28 -36.28 30.21 9.58
C GLY A 28 -36.54 28.71 9.39
N GLU A 29 -36.21 27.80 10.31
CA GLU A 29 -36.15 27.93 11.76
C GLU A 29 -35.05 27.02 12.35
N ARG A 30 -34.52 27.45 13.49
CA ARG A 30 -33.72 26.61 14.40
C ARG A 30 -34.72 25.80 15.20
N ASP A 31 -34.52 24.49 15.23
CA ASP A 31 -35.25 23.60 16.14
C ASP A 31 -34.25 23.07 17.18
N ASP A 32 -34.20 23.77 18.31
CA ASP A 32 -33.50 23.36 19.52
C ASP A 32 -34.44 22.44 20.33
N GLY A 33 -34.31 21.13 20.13
CA GLY A 33 -35.02 20.09 20.88
C GLY A 33 -34.09 19.27 21.79
N PRO A 34 -34.55 18.80 22.96
CA PRO A 34 -33.70 18.46 24.10
C PRO A 34 -33.04 17.07 23.99
N GLY A 35 -31.90 16.96 24.68
CA GLY A 35 -30.95 15.86 24.61
C GLY A 35 -31.52 14.47 24.88
N ARG A 36 -31.02 13.50 24.10
CA ARG A 36 -31.08 12.08 24.42
C ARG A 36 -29.72 11.61 24.96
N PRO A 37 -29.67 10.89 26.09
CA PRO A 37 -28.44 10.42 26.70
C PRO A 37 -27.83 9.26 25.90
N LEU A 38 -26.50 9.29 25.80
CA LEU A 38 -25.67 8.22 25.24
C LEU A 38 -25.80 6.94 26.09
N PRO A 39 -25.97 5.74 25.47
CA PRO A 39 -25.89 4.49 26.23
C PRO A 39 -24.44 4.21 26.64
N GLY A 40 -24.27 4.01 27.96
CA GLY A 40 -22.99 3.89 28.64
C GLY A 40 -22.16 2.65 28.26
N HIS A 41 -20.85 2.84 28.31
CA HIS A 41 -19.85 1.79 28.37
C HIS A 41 -20.07 0.91 29.61
N PRO A 42 -20.07 -0.43 29.51
CA PRO A 42 -19.90 -1.27 30.68
C PRO A 42 -18.46 -1.18 31.18
N ALA A 43 -18.36 -0.84 32.47
CA ALA A 43 -17.14 -0.68 33.23
C ALA A 43 -16.25 -1.94 33.23
N ALA A 44 -14.95 -1.70 33.32
CA ALA A 44 -13.92 -2.71 33.52
C ALA A 44 -14.14 -3.49 34.83
N ALA A 45 -14.36 -4.80 34.73
CA ALA A 45 -14.33 -5.69 35.87
C ALA A 45 -12.88 -6.06 36.23
N ALA A 46 -12.45 -5.67 37.43
CA ALA A 46 -11.16 -6.00 38.00
C ALA A 46 -11.11 -7.45 38.54
N LEU A 47 -10.17 -8.22 37.99
CA LEU A 47 -9.32 -9.30 38.55
C LEU A 47 -9.79 -10.13 39.76
N ARG A 48 -9.71 -11.47 39.60
CA ARG A 48 -9.30 -12.40 40.68
C ARG A 48 -8.08 -13.24 40.25
N PRO A 49 -7.00 -13.30 41.05
CA PRO A 49 -5.82 -14.10 40.74
C PRO A 49 -6.05 -15.60 40.99
N ARG A 50 -5.56 -16.45 40.08
CA ARG A 50 -5.56 -17.91 40.24
C ARG A 50 -4.40 -18.36 41.16
N PRO A 51 -4.60 -19.36 42.05
CA PRO A 51 -3.55 -19.86 42.92
C PRO A 51 -2.50 -20.68 42.16
N ARG A 52 -1.22 -20.51 42.53
CA ARG A 52 -0.07 -21.29 42.03
C ARG A 52 -0.03 -22.66 42.72
N PRO A 53 0.26 -23.77 42.00
CA PRO A 53 0.51 -25.05 42.64
C PRO A 53 1.89 -25.10 43.31
N ALA A 54 1.92 -25.73 44.49
CA ALA A 54 3.05 -25.80 45.40
C ALA A 54 4.20 -26.68 44.88
N ARG A 55 5.44 -26.27 45.23
CA ARG A 55 6.68 -27.03 45.01
C ARG A 55 6.74 -28.23 45.95
N VAL A 56 6.82 -29.44 45.39
CA VAL A 56 7.16 -30.65 46.16
C VAL A 56 8.69 -30.75 46.27
N ARG A 57 9.21 -30.74 47.49
CA ARG A 57 10.62 -31.06 47.81
C ARG A 57 10.80 -32.56 47.93
N ALA A 58 11.82 -33.09 47.28
CA ALA A 58 12.29 -34.46 47.45
C ALA A 58 12.88 -34.69 48.85
N ARG A 59 12.48 -35.78 49.51
CA ARG A 59 13.16 -36.35 50.68
C ARG A 59 14.02 -37.52 50.21
N GLY A 60 15.30 -37.48 50.55
CA GLY A 60 16.22 -38.62 50.46
C GLY A 60 16.20 -39.45 51.73
N VAL A 61 16.44 -40.75 51.56
CA VAL A 61 16.79 -41.76 52.58
C VAL A 61 17.69 -42.76 51.82
N GLY A 62 18.99 -42.89 52.13
CA GLY A 62 19.54 -43.78 53.18
C GLY A 62 19.65 -45.21 52.62
N SER A 63 20.75 -45.54 51.92
CA SER A 63 21.86 -46.43 52.36
C SER A 63 21.46 -47.83 52.84
N GLU A 64 21.94 -48.87 52.16
CA GLU A 64 22.56 -50.03 52.82
C GLU A 64 23.31 -50.92 51.81
N CYS A 65 24.46 -51.43 52.24
CA CYS A 65 25.37 -52.34 51.54
C CYS A 65 24.95 -53.79 51.74
N ALA A 66 25.07 -54.61 50.70
CA ALA A 66 25.40 -56.04 50.83
C ALA A 66 26.05 -56.56 49.53
N ALA A 67 27.27 -57.08 49.64
CA ALA A 67 27.88 -58.03 48.69
C ALA A 67 27.32 -59.44 49.02
N VAL A 68 27.27 -60.48 48.17
CA VAL A 68 28.27 -61.14 47.30
C VAL A 68 27.50 -62.11 46.34
N PRO A 69 28.12 -63.08 45.62
CA PRO A 69 28.71 -63.04 44.28
C PRO A 69 27.91 -63.80 43.19
N GLY A 70 28.31 -63.55 41.93
CA GLY A 70 28.33 -64.58 40.88
C GLY A 70 27.13 -64.60 39.94
N GLU A 71 27.34 -64.18 38.69
CA GLU A 71 27.02 -64.98 37.52
C GLU A 71 27.58 -64.33 36.25
N ARG A 72 28.20 -65.16 35.41
CA ARG A 72 28.72 -64.77 34.10
C ARG A 72 27.53 -64.56 33.17
N PHE A 73 27.16 -63.30 32.91
CA PHE A 73 26.25 -62.97 31.83
C PHE A 73 27.04 -62.52 30.59
N SER A 74 27.08 -63.42 29.60
CA SER A 74 27.36 -63.09 28.21
C SER A 74 26.30 -62.07 27.75
N GLY A 75 26.69 -60.80 27.66
CA GLY A 75 25.84 -59.70 27.24
C GLY A 75 26.56 -58.82 26.24
N SER A 76 26.27 -59.05 24.96
CA SER A 76 26.51 -58.14 23.84
C SER A 76 26.54 -56.68 24.29
N ALA A 77 27.71 -56.04 24.15
CA ALA A 77 27.88 -54.61 24.30
C ALA A 77 27.06 -53.89 23.23
N ARG A 78 25.79 -53.59 23.54
CA ARG A 78 25.07 -52.51 22.86
C ARG A 78 25.75 -51.22 23.28
N LEU A 79 26.61 -50.72 22.40
CA LEU A 79 27.09 -49.34 22.42
C LEU A 79 25.87 -48.43 22.60
N ALA A 80 25.82 -47.78 23.76
CA ALA A 80 24.87 -46.73 24.06
C ALA A 80 24.98 -45.65 22.97
N GLY A 81 23.95 -45.54 22.14
CA GLY A 81 23.78 -44.44 21.21
C GLY A 81 23.69 -43.13 21.98
N ALA A 82 24.81 -42.41 22.10
CA ALA A 82 24.86 -41.05 22.58
C ALA A 82 23.94 -40.14 21.73
N PRO A 83 23.40 -39.03 22.27
CA PRO A 83 22.26 -38.31 21.71
C PRO A 83 22.63 -37.49 20.47
N SER A 84 22.79 -38.16 19.34
CA SER A 84 23.01 -37.55 18.01
C SER A 84 21.79 -36.77 17.50
N SER A 85 20.64 -36.89 18.15
CA SER A 85 19.37 -36.28 17.72
C SER A 85 19.22 -34.81 18.12
N ARG A 86 19.83 -34.34 19.23
CA ARG A 86 19.60 -32.97 19.71
C ARG A 86 20.46 -31.94 18.99
N ARG A 87 21.75 -32.22 18.76
CA ARG A 87 22.66 -31.34 17.99
C ARG A 87 22.29 -31.27 16.51
N SER A 88 21.85 -32.37 15.90
CA SER A 88 21.43 -32.41 14.49
C SER A 88 20.10 -31.67 14.26
N ARG A 89 19.13 -31.80 15.18
CA ARG A 89 17.89 -31.00 15.17
C ARG A 89 18.17 -29.51 15.38
N LEU A 90 19.05 -29.14 16.31
CA LEU A 90 19.41 -27.73 16.56
C LEU A 90 20.12 -27.09 15.35
N LYS A 91 21.02 -27.84 14.68
CA LYS A 91 21.64 -27.40 13.41
C LYS A 91 20.58 -27.21 12.31
N ARG A 92 19.66 -28.16 12.13
CA ARG A 92 18.55 -28.01 11.15
C ARG A 92 17.62 -26.83 11.48
N LEU A 93 17.40 -26.55 12.76
CA LEU A 93 16.59 -25.41 13.25
C LEU A 93 17.21 -24.04 12.90
N LEU A 94 18.53 -23.97 12.72
CA LEU A 94 19.25 -22.72 12.39
C LEU A 94 19.59 -22.62 10.89
N ILE A 95 19.83 -23.75 10.22
CA ILE A 95 20.18 -23.77 8.79
C ILE A 95 19.01 -23.31 7.92
N LEU A 96 17.77 -23.77 8.20
CA LEU A 96 16.62 -23.40 7.37
C LEU A 96 16.28 -21.90 7.42
N PRO A 97 16.16 -21.27 8.61
CA PRO A 97 15.98 -19.82 8.67
C PRO A 97 17.15 -19.03 8.09
N GLY A 98 18.39 -19.50 8.32
CA GLY A 98 19.59 -18.89 7.75
C GLY A 98 19.60 -18.94 6.22
N ALA A 99 19.24 -20.07 5.62
CA ALA A 99 19.14 -20.24 4.17
C ALA A 99 18.00 -19.38 3.60
N ALA A 100 16.84 -19.33 4.26
CA ALA A 100 15.73 -18.47 3.84
C ALA A 100 16.11 -16.98 3.87
N LEU A 101 16.79 -16.53 4.94
CA LEU A 101 17.30 -15.16 5.03
C LEU A 101 18.36 -14.87 3.96
N ALA A 102 19.27 -15.80 3.70
CA ALA A 102 20.28 -15.65 2.66
C ALA A 102 19.66 -15.55 1.27
N LEU A 103 18.66 -16.37 0.95
CA LEU A 103 17.91 -16.30 -0.32
C LEU A 103 17.14 -14.98 -0.43
N TRP A 104 16.50 -14.54 0.65
CA TRP A 104 15.82 -13.25 0.68
C TRP A 104 16.79 -12.09 0.45
N LEU A 105 17.94 -12.09 1.13
CA LEU A 105 19.00 -11.08 0.94
C LEU A 105 19.53 -11.09 -0.49
N ALA A 106 19.79 -12.28 -1.06
CA ALA A 106 20.22 -12.42 -2.44
C ALA A 106 19.18 -11.85 -3.41
N ALA A 107 17.90 -12.11 -3.19
CA ALA A 107 16.80 -11.55 -3.99
C ALA A 107 16.76 -10.02 -3.89
N VAL A 108 16.85 -9.45 -2.68
CA VAL A 108 16.94 -8.00 -2.46
C VAL A 108 18.11 -7.40 -3.25
N LEU A 109 19.30 -8.00 -3.17
CA LEU A 109 20.49 -7.52 -3.88
C LEU A 109 20.33 -7.62 -5.41
N LEU A 110 19.71 -8.69 -5.90
CA LEU A 110 19.49 -8.90 -7.33
C LEU A 110 18.53 -7.86 -7.93
N ILE A 111 17.44 -7.53 -7.23
CA ILE A 111 16.41 -6.61 -7.74
C ILE A 111 16.71 -5.13 -7.44
N THR A 112 17.57 -4.83 -6.47
CA THR A 112 17.91 -3.45 -6.07
C THR A 112 18.87 -2.78 -7.04
N ASP A 113 18.44 -1.72 -7.74
CA ASP A 113 19.30 -1.01 -8.68
C ASP A 113 20.24 -0.10 -7.90
N ARG A 114 21.52 -0.51 -7.84
CA ARG A 114 22.54 0.14 -7.02
C ARG A 114 23.20 1.33 -7.71
N SER A 115 22.99 1.49 -9.02
CA SER A 115 23.57 2.59 -9.80
C SER A 115 22.90 3.94 -9.49
N LEU A 116 21.65 3.90 -9.01
CA LEU A 116 20.87 5.10 -8.74
C LEU A 116 21.19 5.71 -7.37
N PRO A 117 21.30 7.04 -7.29
CA PRO A 117 21.52 7.74 -6.03
C PRO A 117 20.32 7.55 -5.08
N VAL A 118 20.61 7.45 -3.78
CA VAL A 118 19.60 7.39 -2.73
C VAL A 118 19.26 8.82 -2.29
N ARG A 119 17.99 9.21 -2.31
CA ARG A 119 17.53 10.50 -1.76
C ARG A 119 17.23 10.36 -0.27
N ASP A 120 17.60 11.38 0.50
CA ASP A 120 17.30 11.46 1.93
C ASP A 120 15.88 12.00 2.15
N PRO A 121 14.96 11.22 2.74
CA PRO A 121 13.58 11.66 2.97
C PRO A 121 13.48 12.87 3.91
N ARG A 122 14.46 13.10 4.80
CA ARG A 122 14.44 14.17 5.80
C ARG A 122 14.47 15.58 5.20
N ARG A 123 14.82 15.69 3.92
CA ARG A 123 14.85 16.95 3.16
C ARG A 123 13.47 17.56 2.95
N PHE A 124 12.42 16.75 3.03
CA PHE A 124 11.05 17.16 2.80
C PHE A 124 10.30 17.17 4.12
N LYS A 125 9.53 18.23 4.35
CA LYS A 125 8.73 18.44 5.55
C LYS A 125 7.24 18.42 5.24
N ASN A 126 6.85 18.59 3.98
CA ASN A 126 5.45 18.61 3.60
C ASN A 126 5.25 17.96 2.22
N VAL A 127 4.84 16.69 2.24
CA VAL A 127 4.74 15.86 1.03
C VAL A 127 3.28 15.74 0.61
N LEU A 128 3.01 16.02 -0.67
CA LEU A 128 1.70 15.79 -1.28
C LEU A 128 1.79 14.61 -2.27
N ALA A 129 1.07 13.54 -1.99
CA ALA A 129 0.91 12.41 -2.91
C ALA A 129 -0.41 12.58 -3.66
N VAL A 130 -0.36 12.66 -4.99
CA VAL A 130 -1.55 12.84 -5.84
C VAL A 130 -1.74 11.65 -6.76
N PHE A 131 -2.83 10.92 -6.54
CA PHE A 131 -3.19 9.74 -7.32
C PHE A 131 -4.69 9.73 -7.66
N PRO A 132 -5.10 9.14 -8.79
CA PRO A 132 -6.51 9.03 -9.11
C PRO A 132 -7.29 8.16 -8.12
N HIS A 133 -6.82 6.93 -7.86
CA HIS A 133 -7.61 5.93 -7.14
C HIS A 133 -7.00 5.55 -5.79
N ALA A 134 -7.88 5.13 -4.89
CA ALA A 134 -7.54 4.60 -3.57
C ALA A 134 -6.87 3.22 -3.67
N ASP A 135 -5.54 3.14 -3.56
CA ASP A 135 -4.64 1.97 -3.57
C ASP A 135 -3.34 2.27 -4.34
N ASP A 136 -3.45 3.10 -5.38
CA ASP A 136 -2.36 3.60 -6.22
C ASP A 136 -1.13 4.02 -5.39
N GLU A 137 -1.37 4.81 -4.34
CA GLU A 137 -0.33 5.36 -3.49
C GLU A 137 0.41 4.26 -2.73
N THR A 138 -0.34 3.29 -2.21
CA THR A 138 0.20 2.22 -1.38
C THR A 138 0.98 1.22 -2.23
N VAL A 139 0.50 0.91 -3.44
CA VAL A 139 1.19 0.02 -4.38
C VAL A 139 2.54 0.61 -4.80
N HIS A 140 2.55 1.86 -5.25
CA HIS A 140 3.72 2.45 -5.90
C HIS A 140 4.69 3.12 -4.94
N CYS A 141 4.19 3.81 -3.91
CA CYS A 141 5.04 4.63 -3.04
C CYS A 141 4.72 4.53 -1.53
N GLY A 142 3.93 3.53 -1.10
CA GLY A 142 3.49 3.42 0.30
C GLY A 142 4.64 3.32 1.30
N GLY A 143 5.75 2.69 0.90
CA GLY A 143 6.95 2.63 1.73
C GLY A 143 7.59 4.01 1.92
N SER A 144 7.63 4.81 0.86
CA SER A 144 8.13 6.18 0.88
C SER A 144 7.23 7.10 1.69
N LEU A 145 5.90 6.98 1.57
CA LEU A 145 4.96 7.74 2.41
C LEU A 145 5.20 7.47 3.89
N ALA A 146 5.32 6.20 4.26
CA ALA A 146 5.66 5.82 5.63
C ALA A 146 7.05 6.33 6.06
N ARG A 147 8.04 6.34 5.16
CA ARG A 147 9.35 6.94 5.46
C ARG A 147 9.31 8.44 5.68
N PHE A 148 8.54 9.18 4.88
CA PHE A 148 8.37 10.62 5.08
C PHE A 148 7.72 10.89 6.44
N ALA A 149 6.66 10.16 6.78
CA ALA A 149 6.02 10.25 8.09
C ALA A 149 6.98 9.91 9.25
N GLU A 150 7.72 8.79 9.15
CA GLU A 150 8.73 8.37 10.15
C GLU A 150 9.82 9.42 10.37
N THR A 151 10.12 10.23 9.35
CA THR A 151 11.14 11.29 9.41
C THR A 151 10.58 12.67 9.77
N GLY A 152 9.30 12.73 10.17
CA GLY A 152 8.64 13.92 10.70
C GLY A 152 8.02 14.83 9.65
N ALA A 153 7.86 14.38 8.40
CA ALA A 153 7.13 15.14 7.39
C ALA A 153 5.62 15.05 7.61
N SER A 154 4.90 16.13 7.35
CA SER A 154 3.45 16.11 7.15
C SER A 154 3.18 15.52 5.77
N VAL A 155 2.42 14.41 5.72
CA VAL A 155 2.10 13.74 4.46
C VAL A 155 0.61 13.90 4.18
N THR A 156 0.28 14.49 3.04
CA THR A 156 -1.09 14.59 2.54
C THR A 156 -1.27 13.67 1.34
N LEU A 157 -2.28 12.81 1.41
CA LEU A 157 -2.75 12.00 0.28
C LEU A 157 -3.95 12.69 -0.36
N LEU A 158 -3.86 12.97 -1.67
CA LEU A 158 -4.95 13.48 -2.49
C LEU A 158 -5.37 12.41 -3.50
N LEU A 159 -6.60 11.92 -3.34
CA LEU A 159 -7.27 11.00 -4.25
C LEU A 159 -8.27 11.78 -5.10
N LEU A 160 -8.26 11.57 -6.42
CA LEU A 160 -9.13 12.34 -7.32
C LEU A 160 -10.51 11.70 -7.54
N THR A 161 -10.63 10.38 -7.40
CA THR A 161 -11.89 9.67 -7.67
C THR A 161 -12.38 8.89 -6.46
N GLY A 162 -13.68 8.55 -6.48
CA GLY A 162 -14.30 7.69 -5.48
C GLY A 162 -13.94 6.21 -5.62
N GLY A 163 -13.47 5.79 -6.80
CA GLY A 163 -13.07 4.42 -7.07
C GLY A 163 -14.25 3.46 -7.26
N GLU A 164 -15.43 3.97 -7.62
CA GLU A 164 -16.69 3.23 -7.75
C GLU A 164 -16.68 2.19 -8.88
N ARG A 165 -15.71 2.24 -9.82
CA ARG A 165 -15.54 1.22 -10.87
C ARG A 165 -14.44 0.21 -10.56
N GLY A 166 -13.80 0.30 -9.39
CA GLY A 166 -12.73 -0.59 -8.94
C GLY A 166 -13.12 -2.04 -8.65
N ASN A 167 -14.18 -2.57 -9.27
CA ASN A 167 -14.55 -3.99 -9.19
C ASN A 167 -14.07 -4.75 -10.44
N PRO A 168 -14.00 -6.09 -10.41
CA PRO A 168 -13.51 -6.88 -11.54
C PRO A 168 -14.28 -6.67 -12.87
N ALA A 169 -15.54 -6.22 -12.80
CA ALA A 169 -16.37 -5.96 -13.98
C ALA A 169 -16.21 -4.53 -14.53
N GLY A 170 -15.54 -3.62 -13.79
CA GLY A 170 -15.36 -2.22 -14.20
C GLY A 170 -16.67 -1.42 -14.25
N VAL A 171 -17.74 -1.92 -13.61
CA VAL A 171 -19.07 -1.28 -13.61
C VAL A 171 -19.19 -0.33 -12.42
N ILE A 172 -20.05 0.68 -12.51
CA ILE A 172 -20.27 1.62 -11.40
C ILE A 172 -20.95 0.89 -10.23
N ASP A 173 -20.33 0.94 -9.05
CA ASP A 173 -20.90 0.53 -7.77
C ASP A 173 -20.74 1.66 -6.73
N PRO A 174 -21.79 2.46 -6.47
CA PRO A 174 -21.71 3.55 -5.50
C PRO A 174 -21.38 3.08 -4.07
N ALA A 175 -21.73 1.85 -3.71
CA ALA A 175 -21.39 1.32 -2.39
C ALA A 175 -19.88 1.04 -2.27
N LEU A 176 -19.22 0.73 -3.38
CA LEU A 176 -17.78 0.50 -3.44
C LEU A 176 -16.99 1.76 -3.11
N ALA A 177 -17.42 2.94 -3.56
CA ALA A 177 -16.73 4.20 -3.26
C ALA A 177 -16.62 4.45 -1.74
N ALA A 178 -17.72 4.24 -1.01
CA ALA A 178 -17.73 4.38 0.45
C ALA A 178 -16.86 3.31 1.14
N VAL A 179 -16.77 2.10 0.58
CA VAL A 179 -15.86 1.06 1.07
C VAL A 179 -14.41 1.47 0.84
N ARG A 180 -14.04 1.86 -0.37
CA ARG A 180 -12.67 2.25 -0.74
C ARG A 180 -12.19 3.47 0.02
N ARG A 181 -13.06 4.46 0.27
CA ARG A 181 -12.74 5.59 1.16
C ARG A 181 -12.32 5.14 2.56
N ARG A 182 -13.08 4.22 3.18
CA ARG A 182 -12.71 3.68 4.49
C ARG A 182 -11.45 2.82 4.45
N GLU A 183 -11.17 2.17 3.32
CA GLU A 183 -9.94 1.41 3.13
C GLU A 183 -8.73 2.34 2.98
N SER A 184 -8.85 3.42 2.22
CA SER A 184 -7.78 4.41 2.06
C SER A 184 -7.49 5.17 3.34
N GLU A 185 -8.51 5.58 4.10
CA GLU A 185 -8.33 6.19 5.42
C GLU A 185 -7.59 5.26 6.39
N ARG A 186 -7.88 3.95 6.37
CA ARG A 186 -7.12 2.96 7.15
C ARG A 186 -5.69 2.77 6.66
N ALA A 187 -5.50 2.66 5.35
CA ALA A 187 -4.17 2.52 4.75
C ALA A 187 -3.30 3.73 5.08
N ALA A 188 -3.83 4.94 4.88
CA ALA A 188 -3.23 6.21 5.25
C ALA A 188 -2.81 6.25 6.72
N ALA A 189 -3.70 5.87 7.65
CA ALA A 189 -3.38 5.81 9.06
C ALA A 189 -2.23 4.82 9.38
N ILE A 190 -2.18 3.66 8.72
CA ILE A 190 -1.09 2.69 8.88
C ILE A 190 0.24 3.25 8.35
N LEU A 191 0.19 3.99 7.24
CA LEU A 191 1.36 4.63 6.62
C LEU A 191 1.79 5.91 7.33
N GLY A 192 1.07 6.39 8.34
CA GLY A 192 1.37 7.66 9.01
C GLY A 192 1.04 8.90 8.17
N VAL A 193 0.18 8.77 7.16
CA VAL A 193 -0.34 9.91 6.40
C VAL A 193 -1.17 10.78 7.33
N THR A 194 -0.84 12.07 7.37
CA THR A 194 -1.44 13.06 8.27
C THR A 194 -2.83 13.48 7.85
N ARG A 195 -3.06 13.56 6.53
CA ARG A 195 -4.33 14.01 5.96
C ARG A 195 -4.65 13.25 4.68
N VAL A 196 -5.90 12.78 4.57
CA VAL A 196 -6.46 12.25 3.32
C VAL A 196 -7.47 13.26 2.80
N ILE A 197 -7.35 13.64 1.55
CA ILE A 197 -8.30 14.45 0.79
C ILE A 197 -8.79 13.57 -0.34
N GLN A 198 -10.10 13.38 -0.43
CA GLN A 198 -10.72 12.67 -1.53
C GLN A 198 -11.65 13.63 -2.26
N GLU A 199 -11.42 13.78 -3.56
CA GLU A 199 -12.34 14.41 -4.49
C GLU A 199 -13.21 13.33 -5.14
N ASP A 200 -14.36 13.72 -5.67
CA ASP A 200 -15.38 12.79 -6.17
C ASP A 200 -15.54 12.92 -7.70
N PHE A 201 -14.43 12.99 -8.44
CA PHE A 201 -14.50 12.86 -9.89
C PHE A 201 -14.85 11.42 -10.27
N ASP A 202 -15.54 11.25 -11.40
CA ASP A 202 -15.98 9.94 -11.88
C ASP A 202 -14.78 9.04 -12.22
N ASP A 203 -14.76 7.84 -11.62
CA ASP A 203 -13.73 6.82 -11.81
C ASP A 203 -13.70 6.36 -13.28
N GLY A 204 -12.52 6.43 -13.87
CA GLY A 204 -12.27 6.17 -15.28
C GLY A 204 -12.66 7.32 -16.21
N GLN A 205 -13.01 8.52 -15.73
CA GLN A 205 -13.44 9.62 -16.61
C GLN A 205 -12.66 10.93 -16.39
N LEU A 206 -11.51 10.94 -15.71
CA LEU A 206 -10.76 12.18 -15.42
C LEU A 206 -10.43 13.01 -16.68
N ARG A 207 -10.22 12.33 -17.82
CA ARG A 207 -9.94 13.00 -19.10
C ARG A 207 -11.08 13.91 -19.59
N GLN A 208 -12.31 13.69 -19.13
CA GLN A 208 -13.47 14.53 -19.47
C GLN A 208 -13.58 15.77 -18.58
N HIS A 209 -12.80 15.82 -17.49
CA HIS A 209 -12.89 16.83 -16.46
C HIS A 209 -11.57 17.59 -16.25
N THR A 210 -10.69 17.65 -17.25
CA THR A 210 -9.31 18.19 -17.09
C THR A 210 -9.27 19.59 -16.51
N ASP A 211 -10.17 20.49 -16.90
CA ASP A 211 -10.18 21.88 -16.41
C ASP A 211 -10.62 21.97 -14.94
N ALA A 212 -11.59 21.13 -14.54
CA ALA A 212 -12.03 21.02 -13.17
C ALA A 212 -10.95 20.37 -12.29
N VAL A 213 -10.30 19.32 -12.80
CA VAL A 213 -9.15 18.68 -12.14
C VAL A 213 -8.00 19.68 -11.97
N GLU A 214 -7.66 20.47 -12.99
CA GLU A 214 -6.62 21.51 -12.91
C GLU A 214 -6.94 22.55 -11.82
N SER A 215 -8.20 23.01 -11.78
CA SER A 215 -8.67 23.97 -10.79
C SER A 215 -8.59 23.42 -9.36
N VAL A 216 -9.02 22.17 -9.16
CA VAL A 216 -8.94 21.49 -7.87
C VAL A 216 -7.49 21.29 -7.43
N LEU A 217 -6.64 20.78 -8.32
CA LEU A 217 -5.22 20.57 -8.04
C LEU A 217 -4.52 21.88 -7.67
N SER A 218 -4.76 22.97 -8.41
CA SER A 218 -4.18 24.29 -8.10
C SER A 218 -4.55 24.74 -6.69
N ARG A 219 -5.84 24.66 -6.36
CA ARG A 219 -6.34 24.97 -5.01
C ARG A 219 -5.71 24.09 -3.93
N ARG A 220 -5.66 22.76 -4.13
CA ARG A 220 -5.11 21.83 -3.14
C ARG A 220 -3.61 22.01 -2.94
N ILE A 221 -2.85 22.26 -4.00
CA ILE A 221 -1.41 22.55 -3.88
C ILE A 221 -1.18 23.87 -3.13
N ALA A 222 -1.99 24.91 -3.40
CA ALA A 222 -1.91 26.17 -2.69
C ALA A 222 -2.31 26.08 -1.20
N GLU A 223 -3.29 25.22 -0.87
CA GLU A 223 -3.72 24.92 0.50
C GLU A 223 -2.66 24.11 1.27
N VAL A 224 -2.15 23.05 0.64
CA VAL A 224 -1.19 22.13 1.28
C VAL A 224 0.19 22.77 1.39
N ARG A 225 0.62 23.54 0.38
CA ARG A 225 1.98 24.12 0.25
C ARG A 225 3.08 23.07 0.36
N PRO A 226 3.07 22.03 -0.50
CA PRO A 226 4.04 20.96 -0.43
C PRO A 226 5.45 21.44 -0.83
N ASP A 227 6.47 20.81 -0.24
CA ASP A 227 7.86 20.90 -0.69
C ASP A 227 8.30 19.68 -1.53
N LEU A 228 7.38 18.73 -1.74
CA LEU A 228 7.49 17.63 -2.69
C LEU A 228 6.11 17.15 -3.14
N ILE A 229 5.95 16.91 -4.43
CA ILE A 229 4.76 16.26 -5.00
C ILE A 229 5.13 14.91 -5.60
N LEU A 230 4.36 13.87 -5.29
CA LEU A 230 4.49 12.52 -5.86
C LEU A 230 3.28 12.22 -6.76
N THR A 231 3.50 11.66 -7.94
CA THR A 231 2.42 11.20 -8.84
C THR A 231 2.94 10.20 -9.89
N TYR A 232 2.13 9.86 -10.88
CA TYR A 232 2.52 9.03 -12.03
C TYR A 232 3.34 9.79 -13.08
N ASP A 233 4.10 9.06 -13.89
CA ASP A 233 4.69 9.64 -15.09
C ASP A 233 3.64 9.97 -16.17
N LEU A 234 4.05 10.64 -17.24
CA LEU A 234 3.14 11.04 -18.33
C LEU A 234 2.51 9.86 -19.08
N ALA A 235 3.04 8.64 -18.89
CA ALA A 235 2.45 7.40 -19.40
C ALA A 235 1.43 6.78 -18.43
N GLY A 236 1.23 7.38 -17.25
CA GLY A 236 0.34 6.87 -16.21
C GLY A 236 0.85 5.59 -15.56
N PHE A 237 2.15 5.28 -15.68
CA PHE A 237 2.80 4.03 -15.30
C PHE A 237 2.31 2.77 -16.03
N ASP A 238 1.02 2.45 -15.99
CA ASP A 238 0.38 1.28 -16.59
C ASP A 238 -0.48 1.62 -17.82
N GLY A 239 -0.61 2.90 -18.16
CA GLY A 239 -1.42 3.38 -19.28
C GLY A 239 -2.90 3.59 -18.96
N HIS A 240 -3.33 3.43 -17.69
CA HIS A 240 -4.71 3.74 -17.30
C HIS A 240 -5.02 5.22 -17.60
N GLN A 241 -6.16 5.48 -18.23
CA GLN A 241 -6.46 6.82 -18.76
C GLN A 241 -6.55 7.89 -17.68
N ASP A 242 -6.99 7.53 -16.47
CA ASP A 242 -7.03 8.45 -15.34
C ASP A 242 -5.63 8.74 -14.79
N HIS A 243 -4.73 7.75 -14.78
CA HIS A 243 -3.34 7.96 -14.37
C HIS A 243 -2.66 8.94 -15.34
N VAL A 244 -2.88 8.73 -16.64
CA VAL A 244 -2.38 9.62 -17.71
C VAL A 244 -2.95 11.02 -17.56
N ALA A 245 -4.27 11.16 -17.41
CA ALA A 245 -4.94 12.46 -17.29
C ALA A 245 -4.47 13.22 -16.04
N CYS A 246 -4.45 12.56 -14.88
CA CYS A 246 -3.94 13.12 -13.63
C CYS A 246 -2.50 13.61 -13.78
N SER A 247 -1.60 12.76 -14.29
CA SER A 247 -0.20 13.13 -14.44
C SER A 247 -0.01 14.30 -15.41
N GLN A 248 -0.70 14.29 -16.56
CA GLN A 248 -0.58 15.36 -17.56
C GLN A 248 -1.06 16.71 -17.02
N VAL A 249 -2.22 16.74 -16.37
CA VAL A 249 -2.76 17.97 -15.78
C VAL A 249 -1.84 18.48 -14.66
N LEU A 250 -1.45 17.59 -13.73
CA LEU A 250 -0.59 17.96 -12.60
C LEU A 250 0.79 18.44 -13.06
N THR A 251 1.40 17.77 -14.04
CA THR A 251 2.71 18.16 -14.58
C THR A 251 2.66 19.54 -15.23
N LYS A 252 1.66 19.77 -16.10
CA LYS A 252 1.44 21.06 -16.75
C LYS A 252 1.26 22.17 -15.69
N LEU A 253 0.42 21.90 -14.69
CA LEU A 253 0.12 22.83 -13.61
C LEU A 253 1.37 23.16 -12.78
N CYS A 254 2.12 22.15 -12.32
CA CYS A 254 3.32 22.36 -11.52
C CYS A 254 4.37 23.18 -12.28
N ARG A 255 4.60 22.90 -13.56
CA ARG A 255 5.53 23.70 -14.38
C ARG A 255 5.09 25.16 -14.54
N ALA A 256 3.78 25.39 -14.66
CA ALA A 256 3.25 26.74 -14.88
C ALA A 256 3.14 27.57 -13.60
N GLN A 257 2.72 26.95 -12.48
CA GLN A 257 2.31 27.66 -11.26
C GLN A 257 3.18 27.35 -10.04
N PHE A 258 3.86 26.20 -10.02
CA PHE A 258 4.67 25.74 -8.88
C PHE A 258 6.07 25.23 -9.29
N PRO A 259 6.83 25.95 -10.14
CA PRO A 259 8.08 25.43 -10.72
C PRO A 259 9.19 25.18 -9.70
N ALA A 260 9.08 25.75 -8.49
CA ALA A 260 10.03 25.55 -7.40
C ALA A 260 9.76 24.27 -6.58
N VAL A 261 8.59 23.64 -6.72
CA VAL A 261 8.23 22.43 -6.00
C VAL A 261 8.65 21.21 -6.82
N PRO A 262 9.58 20.36 -6.33
CA PRO A 262 9.95 19.13 -7.01
C PRO A 262 8.74 18.24 -7.24
N LEU A 263 8.61 17.74 -8.46
CA LEU A 263 7.59 16.76 -8.86
C LEU A 263 8.28 15.44 -9.19
N TRP A 264 7.99 14.41 -8.41
CA TRP A 264 8.55 13.07 -8.60
C TRP A 264 7.50 12.13 -9.19
N TYR A 265 7.87 11.50 -10.30
CA TYR A 265 7.10 10.40 -10.87
C TYR A 265 7.50 9.09 -10.23
N VAL A 266 6.52 8.29 -9.80
CA VAL A 266 6.78 6.88 -9.47
C VAL A 266 7.29 6.17 -10.71
N ALA A 267 8.37 5.41 -10.55
CA ALA A 267 9.05 4.73 -11.64
C ALA A 267 9.50 3.34 -11.21
N LEU A 268 9.87 2.51 -12.19
CA LEU A 268 10.51 1.22 -11.92
C LEU A 268 11.69 0.98 -12.85
N PRO A 269 12.80 0.41 -12.36
CA PRO A 269 13.88 -0.05 -13.22
C PRO A 269 13.37 -1.08 -14.25
N ALA A 270 13.84 -0.98 -15.49
CA ALA A 270 13.38 -1.84 -16.60
C ALA A 270 13.47 -3.35 -16.28
N ARG A 271 14.48 -3.77 -15.52
CA ARG A 271 14.63 -5.16 -15.08
C ARG A 271 13.53 -5.64 -14.12
N MET A 272 13.08 -4.77 -13.22
CA MET A 272 11.98 -5.08 -12.30
C MET A 272 10.66 -5.14 -13.06
N LEU A 273 10.46 -4.22 -14.00
CA LEU A 273 9.29 -4.23 -14.87
C LEU A 273 9.23 -5.52 -15.70
N ARG A 274 10.34 -5.94 -16.33
CA ARG A 274 10.42 -7.23 -17.05
C ARG A 274 10.07 -8.42 -16.16
N LEU A 275 10.53 -8.42 -14.90
CA LEU A 275 10.18 -9.45 -13.93
C LEU A 275 8.67 -9.45 -13.62
N LEU A 276 8.08 -8.28 -13.38
CA LEU A 276 6.66 -8.14 -13.08
C LEU A 276 5.77 -8.55 -14.26
N VAL A 277 6.19 -8.26 -15.49
CA VAL A 277 5.53 -8.77 -16.71
C VAL A 277 5.64 -10.29 -16.79
N LEU A 278 6.85 -10.84 -16.59
CA LEU A 278 7.09 -12.29 -16.62
C LEU A 278 6.23 -13.04 -15.60
N VAL A 279 6.02 -12.48 -14.41
CA VAL A 279 5.18 -13.09 -13.36
C VAL A 279 3.70 -12.69 -13.43
N GLY A 280 3.28 -12.00 -14.50
CA GLY A 280 1.89 -11.65 -14.77
C GLY A 280 1.27 -10.64 -13.80
N GLN A 281 2.09 -9.82 -13.12
CA GLN A 281 1.60 -8.73 -12.25
C GLN A 281 1.33 -7.43 -13.03
N VAL A 282 2.04 -7.22 -14.13
CA VAL A 282 1.86 -6.05 -15.01
C VAL A 282 1.55 -6.59 -16.41
N ALA A 283 0.58 -5.99 -17.08
CA ALA A 283 0.29 -6.34 -18.46
C ALA A 283 1.50 -6.02 -19.36
N ASP A 284 1.80 -6.89 -20.32
CA ASP A 284 2.76 -6.59 -21.38
C ASP A 284 2.14 -5.59 -22.35
N ASP A 285 2.01 -4.34 -21.93
CA ASP A 285 1.65 -3.24 -22.81
C ASP A 285 2.94 -2.60 -23.35
N SER A 286 3.36 -3.10 -24.52
CA SER A 286 4.53 -2.60 -25.22
C SER A 286 4.42 -1.10 -25.56
N ARG A 287 3.21 -0.53 -25.64
CA ARG A 287 3.01 0.91 -25.92
C ARG A 287 3.22 1.77 -24.68
N ALA A 288 2.69 1.36 -23.53
CA ALA A 288 2.95 2.03 -22.25
C ALA A 288 4.44 1.87 -21.85
N ALA A 289 5.04 0.70 -22.11
CA ALA A 289 6.45 0.45 -21.87
C ALA A 289 7.40 1.42 -22.59
N GLN A 290 7.07 1.86 -23.81
CA GLN A 290 7.89 2.78 -24.59
C GLN A 290 7.85 4.24 -24.10
N ARG A 291 6.85 4.61 -23.29
CA ARG A 291 6.66 6.00 -22.81
C ARG A 291 7.01 6.20 -21.35
N ARG A 292 7.32 5.12 -20.63
CA ARG A 292 7.67 5.18 -19.21
C ARG A 292 8.99 5.89 -18.98
N VAL A 293 9.04 6.70 -17.93
CA VAL A 293 10.28 7.35 -17.51
C VAL A 293 11.23 6.34 -16.85
N THR A 294 12.53 6.52 -17.07
CA THR A 294 13.55 5.78 -16.33
C THR A 294 13.77 6.44 -14.97
N PRO A 295 13.91 5.65 -13.89
CA PRO A 295 14.14 6.22 -12.57
C PRO A 295 15.48 6.95 -12.53
N THR A 296 15.48 8.14 -11.91
CA THR A 296 16.67 8.97 -11.71
C THR A 296 17.27 8.78 -10.32
N HIS A 297 16.46 8.32 -9.37
CA HIS A 297 16.85 8.11 -7.99
C HIS A 297 15.94 7.08 -7.31
N ARG A 298 16.31 6.74 -6.07
CA ARG A 298 15.56 5.82 -5.22
C ARG A 298 15.49 6.32 -3.79
N LEU A 299 14.47 5.87 -3.08
CA LEU A 299 14.28 6.13 -1.65
C LEU A 299 14.38 4.81 -0.89
N PHE A 300 15.18 4.80 0.18
CA PHE A 300 15.33 3.60 1.01
C PHE A 300 14.17 3.42 1.98
N VAL A 301 13.36 2.39 1.75
CA VAL A 301 12.15 2.10 2.53
C VAL A 301 12.48 1.38 3.84
N GLY A 302 13.39 0.41 3.84
CA GLY A 302 13.80 -0.29 5.07
C GLY A 302 12.62 -0.83 5.90
N SER A 303 12.56 -0.45 7.18
CA SER A 303 11.49 -0.85 8.12
C SER A 303 10.08 -0.43 7.69
N ALA A 304 9.95 0.65 6.91
CA ALA A 304 8.67 1.12 6.40
C ALA A 304 8.02 0.15 5.39
N ILE A 305 8.71 -0.94 5.02
CA ILE A 305 8.09 -2.01 4.25
C ILE A 305 7.00 -2.74 5.03
N VAL A 306 7.10 -2.78 6.36
CA VAL A 306 6.10 -3.41 7.23
C VAL A 306 4.77 -2.65 7.20
N PRO A 307 4.72 -1.31 7.44
CA PRO A 307 3.49 -0.56 7.27
C PRO A 307 2.98 -0.61 5.82
N LYS A 308 3.84 -0.61 4.78
CA LYS A 308 3.40 -0.83 3.39
C LYS A 308 2.62 -2.14 3.21
N ILE A 309 3.16 -3.26 3.69
CA ILE A 309 2.49 -4.58 3.61
C ILE A 309 1.15 -4.58 4.36
N ARG A 310 1.10 -3.92 5.53
CA ARG A 310 -0.13 -3.79 6.33
C ARG A 310 -1.17 -2.90 5.63
N ALA A 311 -0.75 -1.81 5.02
CA ALA A 311 -1.60 -0.89 4.27
C ALA A 311 -2.17 -1.57 3.02
N LEU A 312 -1.36 -2.32 2.27
CA LEU A 312 -1.85 -3.15 1.15
C LEU A 312 -2.95 -4.12 1.59
N SER A 313 -2.82 -4.68 2.79
CA SER A 313 -3.81 -5.61 3.34
C SER A 313 -5.13 -4.94 3.75
N ALA A 314 -5.14 -3.60 3.90
CA ALA A 314 -6.32 -2.82 4.25
C ALA A 314 -7.30 -2.65 3.08
N TYR A 315 -6.80 -2.63 1.84
CA TYR A 315 -7.59 -2.61 0.61
C TYR A 315 -8.16 -4.01 0.30
N ARG A 316 -9.15 -4.43 1.09
CA ARG A 316 -9.77 -5.76 0.95
C ARG A 316 -10.57 -5.87 -0.33
N SER A 317 -11.25 -4.79 -0.73
CA SER A 317 -12.00 -4.73 -1.99
C SER A 317 -11.11 -4.93 -3.22
N GLN A 318 -9.81 -4.59 -3.12
CA GLN A 318 -8.84 -4.66 -4.22
C GLN A 318 -7.91 -5.89 -4.15
N ARG A 319 -8.19 -6.87 -3.28
CA ARG A 319 -7.37 -8.09 -3.23
C ARG A 319 -7.47 -8.95 -4.50
N GLY A 320 -8.59 -8.87 -5.21
CA GLY A 320 -8.79 -9.61 -6.45
C GLY A 320 -8.02 -9.04 -7.66
N SER A 321 -7.65 -7.76 -7.59
CA SER A 321 -6.85 -7.07 -8.61
C SER A 321 -5.34 -7.28 -8.42
N ILE A 322 -4.88 -7.58 -7.20
CA ILE A 322 -3.47 -7.83 -6.84
C ILE A 322 -3.19 -9.35 -6.80
N GLY A 323 -2.15 -9.83 -7.50
CA GLY A 323 -1.71 -11.23 -7.39
C GLY A 323 -2.28 -12.22 -8.42
N LYS A 324 -2.42 -11.81 -9.69
CA LYS A 324 -2.68 -12.75 -10.80
C LYS A 324 -1.47 -13.69 -11.02
N GLY A 325 -1.64 -14.86 -11.65
CA GLY A 325 -0.53 -15.77 -11.94
C GLY A 325 0.13 -16.41 -10.70
N LEU A 326 1.47 -16.47 -10.66
CA LEU A 326 2.27 -17.05 -9.56
C LEU A 326 2.02 -16.40 -8.19
N GLY A 327 1.45 -15.18 -8.16
CA GLY A 327 1.04 -14.47 -6.94
C GLY A 327 -0.09 -15.14 -6.15
N ARG A 328 -0.76 -16.16 -6.70
CA ARG A 328 -1.73 -16.99 -5.96
C ARG A 328 -1.09 -17.96 -4.98
N ILE A 329 0.16 -18.38 -5.25
CA ILE A 329 0.86 -19.40 -4.47
C ILE A 329 1.80 -18.76 -3.44
N ILE A 330 2.41 -17.63 -3.81
CA ILE A 330 3.33 -16.90 -2.94
C ILE A 330 2.54 -15.79 -2.23
N PRO A 331 2.53 -15.75 -0.87
CA PRO A 331 1.90 -14.67 -0.13
C PRO A 331 2.47 -13.30 -0.56
N ALA A 332 1.60 -12.34 -0.91
CA ALA A 332 2.00 -11.04 -1.45
C ALA A 332 3.01 -10.27 -0.57
N TRP A 333 3.00 -10.49 0.76
CA TRP A 333 3.97 -9.88 1.67
C TRP A 333 5.43 -10.26 1.35
N LEU A 334 5.68 -11.46 0.82
CA LEU A 334 7.02 -11.95 0.59
C LEU A 334 7.74 -11.19 -0.54
N PRO A 335 7.21 -11.10 -1.78
CA PRO A 335 7.86 -10.30 -2.82
C PRO A 335 7.88 -8.81 -2.46
N VAL A 336 6.83 -8.28 -1.82
CA VAL A 336 6.82 -6.88 -1.37
C VAL A 336 7.93 -6.64 -0.35
N SER A 337 8.19 -7.57 0.58
CA SER A 337 9.27 -7.43 1.56
C SER A 337 10.65 -7.27 0.91
N MET A 338 10.85 -7.78 -0.31
CA MET A 338 12.14 -7.65 -1.02
C MET A 338 12.33 -6.24 -1.62
N LEU A 339 11.26 -5.45 -1.77
CA LEU A 339 11.28 -4.10 -2.34
C LEU A 339 11.77 -3.07 -1.31
N GLN A 340 13.05 -3.16 -0.94
CA GLN A 340 13.68 -2.28 0.05
C GLN A 340 13.91 -0.84 -0.45
N PHE A 341 13.70 -0.60 -1.74
CA PHE A 341 13.77 0.70 -2.37
C PHE A 341 12.54 0.93 -3.25
N GLU A 342 12.02 2.14 -3.22
CA GLU A 342 11.05 2.66 -4.19
C GLU A 342 11.77 3.67 -5.08
N TYR A 343 11.37 3.73 -6.35
CA TYR A 343 12.11 4.44 -7.39
C TYR A 343 11.28 5.56 -7.97
N PHE A 344 11.97 6.64 -8.31
CA PHE A 344 11.34 7.85 -8.79
C PHE A 344 12.15 8.48 -9.92
N ALA A 345 11.46 9.19 -10.81
CA ALA A 345 12.06 10.08 -11.79
C ALA A 345 11.70 11.52 -11.44
N ASP A 346 12.63 12.45 -11.67
CA ASP A 346 12.32 13.88 -11.55
C ASP A 346 11.53 14.31 -12.80
N ALA A 347 10.52 15.14 -12.64
CA ALA A 347 9.67 15.58 -13.74
C ALA A 347 10.38 16.54 -14.70
N GLY A 348 11.51 17.13 -14.29
CA GLY A 348 12.27 18.10 -15.08
C GLY A 348 11.65 19.48 -15.06
#